data_AF-A0A3B8NI90-F1
#
_entry.id   AF-A0A3B8NI90-F1
#
_cell.length_a   1.000
_cell.length_b   1.000
_cell.length_c   1.000
_cell.angle_alpha   90.00
_cell.angle_beta   90.00
_cell.angle_gamma   90.00
#
_symmetry.space_group_name_H-M   'P 1'
#
loop_
_entity.id
_entity.type
_entity.pdbx_description
1 polymer ?
#
loop_
_entity_poly.entity_id
_entity_poly.type
_entity_poly.pdbx_seq_one_letter_code
_entity_poly.pdbx_strand_id
1 'polypeptide(L)'
;MSNPQLQSLSAHAKQRLDRKKTAKLNRKDKLELYRRFLKTEEHRILLYHRSGGSGRRVSKRRSDLIETLLKHLYMDAIDASEGTPPEVTLTAIGGFGRGNLNPCSDVDLLFLHPKGAKGLPQEATEMVETVLYMLYDCGFKVGHA
;
A
#
# COMPACT_ATOMS: atom_id res chain seq x y z
N MET A 1 -23.14 15.60 4.49
CA MET A 1 -21.79 15.07 4.78
C MET A 1 -21.86 13.55 4.77
N SER A 2 -21.13 12.86 3.88
CA SER A 2 -21.20 11.40 3.77
C SER A 2 -20.56 10.73 4.99
N ASN A 3 -21.28 9.86 5.71
CA ASN A 3 -20.72 9.08 6.82
C ASN A 3 -19.60 8.17 6.27
N PRO A 4 -18.32 8.37 6.64
CA PRO A 4 -17.23 7.52 6.17
C PRO A 4 -17.49 6.06 6.49
N GLN A 5 -18.13 5.74 7.63
CA GLN A 5 -18.34 4.38 8.12
C GLN A 5 -19.18 3.48 7.18
N LEU A 6 -19.94 4.06 6.26
CA LEU A 6 -20.80 3.33 5.31
C LEU A 6 -20.18 3.18 3.91
N GLN A 7 -19.02 3.76 3.65
CA GLN A 7 -18.38 3.70 2.34
C GLN A 7 -17.56 2.42 2.16
N SER A 8 -17.56 1.87 0.94
CA SER A 8 -16.64 0.79 0.58
C SER A 8 -15.19 1.26 0.61
N LEU A 9 -14.25 0.34 0.84
CA LEU A 9 -12.81 0.62 0.77
C LEU A 9 -12.44 1.35 -0.53
N SER A 10 -12.95 0.87 -1.67
CA SER A 10 -12.71 1.49 -2.98
C SER A 10 -13.23 2.93 -3.06
N ALA A 11 -14.43 3.20 -2.54
CA ALA A 11 -14.99 4.55 -2.56
C ALA A 11 -14.18 5.51 -1.65
N HIS A 12 -13.80 5.05 -0.46
CA HIS A 12 -13.00 5.86 0.45
C HIS A 12 -11.58 6.10 -0.08
N ALA A 13 -10.96 5.08 -0.69
CA ALA A 13 -9.67 5.19 -1.34
C ALA A 13 -9.71 6.21 -2.50
N LYS A 14 -10.71 6.14 -3.39
CA LYS A 14 -10.88 7.14 -4.47
C LYS A 14 -11.01 8.57 -3.93
N GLN A 15 -11.67 8.74 -2.79
CA GLN A 15 -11.86 10.06 -2.19
C GLN A 15 -10.57 10.61 -1.55
N ARG A 16 -9.82 9.75 -0.85
CA ARG A 16 -8.67 10.15 -0.02
C ARG A 16 -7.33 10.05 -0.73
N LEU A 17 -7.16 9.03 -1.55
CA LEU A 17 -5.93 8.69 -2.27
C LEU A 17 -6.06 9.07 -3.76
N ASP A 18 -6.56 10.28 -4.00
CA ASP A 18 -6.64 10.83 -5.36
C ASP A 18 -5.25 11.29 -5.80
N ARG A 19 -4.71 10.64 -6.85
CA ARG A 19 -3.35 10.90 -7.36
C ARG A 19 -3.06 12.35 -7.70
N LYS A 20 -4.06 13.08 -8.24
CA LYS A 20 -3.87 14.51 -8.59
C LYS A 20 -3.70 15.37 -7.35
N LYS A 21 -4.36 15.01 -6.25
CA LYS A 21 -4.21 15.68 -4.96
C LYS A 21 -2.91 15.28 -4.27
N THR A 22 -2.58 13.99 -4.25
CA THR A 22 -1.38 13.49 -3.57
C THR A 22 -0.09 13.94 -4.26
N ALA A 23 -0.08 14.10 -5.59
CA ALA A 23 1.09 14.59 -6.33
C ALA A 23 1.63 15.94 -5.82
N LYS A 24 0.79 16.76 -5.20
CA LYS A 24 1.17 18.08 -4.65
C LYS A 24 1.67 18.04 -3.20
N LEU A 25 1.59 16.89 -2.55
CA LEU A 25 1.94 16.73 -1.14
C LEU A 25 3.42 16.36 -1.01
N ASN A 26 4.08 16.96 -0.02
CA ASN A 26 5.41 16.52 0.39
C ASN A 26 5.32 15.14 1.08
N ARG A 27 6.48 14.52 1.33
CA ARG A 27 6.57 13.20 1.96
C ARG A 27 5.84 13.11 3.31
N LYS A 28 5.98 14.12 4.16
CA LYS A 28 5.39 14.16 5.51
C LYS A 28 3.86 14.20 5.44
N ASP A 29 3.31 15.03 4.56
CA ASP A 29 1.86 15.16 4.38
C ASP A 29 1.26 13.90 3.75
N LYS A 30 1.97 13.26 2.80
CA LYS A 30 1.59 11.94 2.27
C LYS A 30 1.57 10.88 3.37
N LEU A 31 2.60 10.83 4.22
CA LEU A 31 2.66 9.89 5.33
C LEU A 31 1.49 10.08 6.30
N GLU A 32 1.16 11.32 6.65
CA GLU A 32 0.03 11.60 7.52
C GLU A 32 -1.31 11.21 6.88
N LEU A 33 -1.48 11.47 5.57
CA LEU A 33 -2.63 11.01 4.80
C LEU A 33 -2.77 9.48 4.87
N TYR A 34 -1.70 8.73 4.60
CA TYR A 34 -1.71 7.27 4.63
C TYR A 34 -2.01 6.73 6.02
N ARG A 35 -1.37 7.27 7.07
CA ARG A 35 -1.65 6.87 8.46
C ARG A 35 -3.12 7.11 8.85
N ARG A 36 -3.71 8.24 8.46
CA ARG A 36 -5.13 8.53 8.71
C ARG A 36 -6.06 7.59 7.94
N PHE A 37 -5.74 7.31 6.67
CA PHE A 37 -6.48 6.38 5.84
C PHE A 37 -6.45 4.96 6.44
N LEU A 38 -5.25 4.43 6.73
CA LEU A 38 -5.04 3.13 7.36
C LEU A 38 -5.76 3.02 8.69
N LYS A 39 -5.61 4.01 9.59
CA LYS A 39 -6.29 4.02 10.89
C LYS A 39 -7.81 3.90 10.74
N THR A 40 -8.39 4.58 9.76
CA THR A 40 -9.83 4.55 9.50
C THR A 40 -10.28 3.17 9.02
N GLU A 41 -9.59 2.60 8.04
CA GLU A 41 -9.97 1.31 7.46
C GLU A 41 -9.70 0.14 8.41
N GLU A 42 -8.60 0.15 9.14
CA GLU A 42 -8.30 -0.82 10.20
C GLU A 42 -9.37 -0.79 11.30
N HIS A 43 -9.84 0.40 11.67
CA HIS A 43 -10.94 0.51 12.63
C HIS A 43 -12.23 -0.12 12.09
N ARG A 44 -12.56 0.05 10.80
CA ARG A 44 -13.72 -0.62 10.18
C ARG A 44 -13.57 -2.14 10.15
N ILE A 45 -12.37 -2.64 9.86
CA ILE A 45 -12.07 -4.08 9.90
C ILE A 45 -12.24 -4.61 11.32
N LEU A 46 -11.77 -3.88 12.33
CA LEU A 46 -11.92 -4.24 13.74
C LEU A 46 -13.39 -4.26 14.17
N LEU A 47 -14.19 -3.27 13.78
CA LEU A 47 -15.63 -3.24 14.07
C LEU A 47 -16.35 -4.44 13.45
N TYR A 48 -16.02 -4.77 12.19
CA TYR A 48 -16.56 -5.95 11.52
C TYR A 48 -16.20 -7.26 12.26
N HIS A 49 -14.96 -7.38 12.75
CA HIS A 49 -14.56 -8.54 13.55
C HIS A 49 -15.33 -8.60 14.88
N ARG A 50 -15.41 -7.48 15.61
CA ARG A 50 -16.10 -7.39 16.90
C ARG A 50 -17.61 -7.65 16.81
N SER A 51 -18.23 -7.40 15.65
CA SER A 51 -19.63 -7.77 15.40
C SER A 51 -19.81 -9.23 14.97
N GLY A 52 -18.84 -10.12 15.20
CA GLY A 52 -18.91 -11.55 14.87
C GLY A 52 -18.52 -11.89 13.42
N GLY A 53 -17.83 -10.99 12.71
CA GLY A 53 -17.38 -11.22 11.35
C GLY A 53 -16.38 -12.37 11.22
N SER A 54 -16.39 -13.06 10.08
CA SER A 54 -15.49 -14.20 9.83
C SER A 54 -14.02 -13.76 9.76
N GLY A 55 -13.14 -14.49 10.45
CA GLY A 55 -11.69 -14.27 10.39
C GLY A 55 -11.11 -14.31 8.97
N ARG A 56 -11.63 -15.18 8.09
CA ARG A 56 -11.23 -15.19 6.67
C ARG A 56 -11.56 -13.87 5.97
N ARG A 57 -12.74 -13.29 6.26
CA ARG A 57 -13.17 -12.01 5.69
C ARG A 57 -12.37 -10.85 6.28
N VAL A 58 -11.96 -10.93 7.54
CA VAL A 58 -11.02 -9.98 8.16
C VAL A 58 -9.67 -10.02 7.45
N SER A 59 -9.12 -11.21 7.26
CA SER A 59 -7.82 -11.43 6.59
C SER A 59 -7.83 -10.90 5.15
N LYS A 60 -8.90 -11.18 4.39
CA LYS A 60 -9.09 -10.65 3.04
C LYS A 60 -9.21 -9.12 3.01
N ARG A 61 -9.99 -8.53 3.92
CA ARG A 61 -10.17 -7.07 3.99
C ARG A 61 -8.87 -6.34 4.33
N ARG A 62 -8.05 -6.89 5.23
CA ARG A 62 -6.70 -6.36 5.49
C ARG A 62 -5.84 -6.44 4.24
N SER A 63 -5.83 -7.58 3.54
CA SER A 63 -5.10 -7.72 2.28
C SER A 63 -5.52 -6.66 1.25
N ASP A 64 -6.83 -6.46 1.06
CA ASP A 64 -7.35 -5.48 0.11
C ASP A 64 -6.97 -4.04 0.47
N LEU A 65 -6.94 -3.72 1.77
CA LEU A 65 -6.50 -2.42 2.28
C LEU A 65 -5.03 -2.17 1.92
N ILE A 66 -4.15 -3.13 2.21
CA ILE A 66 -2.72 -3.00 1.94
C ILE A 66 -2.45 -2.98 0.43
N GLU A 67 -3.13 -3.81 -0.36
CA GLU A 67 -3.06 -3.79 -1.82
C GLU A 67 -3.47 -2.43 -2.39
N THR A 68 -4.53 -1.83 -1.85
CA THR A 68 -5.00 -0.50 -2.27
C THR A 68 -3.96 0.58 -1.99
N LEU A 69 -3.35 0.57 -0.81
CA LEU A 69 -2.27 1.48 -0.47
C LEU A 69 -1.05 1.25 -1.36
N LEU A 70 -0.65 0.00 -1.56
CA LEU A 70 0.53 -0.36 -2.33
C LEU A 70 0.41 0.04 -3.80
N LYS A 71 -0.76 -0.18 -4.42
CA LYS A 71 -1.05 0.28 -5.78
C LYS A 71 -0.93 1.80 -5.89
N HIS A 72 -1.43 2.54 -4.89
CA HIS A 72 -1.29 3.98 -4.88
C HIS A 72 0.18 4.41 -4.74
N LEU A 73 0.92 3.84 -3.80
CA LEU A 73 2.35 4.12 -3.59
C LEU A 73 3.19 3.84 -4.83
N TYR A 74 2.95 2.70 -5.47
CA TYR A 74 3.64 2.29 -6.67
C TYR A 74 3.38 3.25 -7.83
N MET A 75 2.12 3.66 -8.04
CA MET A 75 1.76 4.65 -9.06
C MET A 75 2.33 6.04 -8.76
N ASP A 76 2.31 6.47 -7.49
CA ASP A 76 2.95 7.72 -7.07
C ASP A 76 4.46 7.70 -7.33
N ALA A 77 5.13 6.55 -7.15
CA ALA A 77 6.56 6.40 -7.42
C ALA A 77 6.88 6.42 -8.92
N ILE A 78 6.01 5.83 -9.76
CA ILE A 78 6.11 5.98 -11.23
C ILE A 78 5.98 7.46 -11.63
N ASP A 79 4.96 8.15 -11.12
CA ASP A 79 4.66 9.54 -11.49
C ASP A 79 5.74 10.53 -11.04
N ALA A 80 6.47 10.20 -9.96
CA ALA A 80 7.55 11.02 -9.44
C ALA A 80 8.87 10.85 -10.21
N SER A 81 8.98 9.82 -11.05
CA SER A 81 10.19 9.58 -11.85
C SER A 81 10.31 10.64 -12.94
N GLU A 82 11.41 11.40 -12.93
CA GLU A 82 11.76 12.29 -14.04
C GLU A 82 12.45 11.47 -15.15
N GLY A 83 12.04 11.65 -16.41
CA GLY A 83 12.65 10.96 -17.56
C GLY A 83 12.03 9.58 -17.84
N THR A 84 12.87 8.54 -17.86
CA THR A 84 12.43 7.17 -18.20
C THR A 84 11.79 6.51 -16.98
N PRO A 85 10.54 6.03 -17.06
CA PRO A 85 9.91 5.33 -15.95
C PRO A 85 10.71 4.08 -15.54
N PRO A 86 10.89 3.82 -14.23
CA PRO A 86 11.62 2.66 -13.75
C PRO A 86 10.92 1.37 -14.17
N GLU A 87 11.67 0.44 -14.76
CA GLU A 87 11.19 -0.88 -15.19
C GLU A 87 11.17 -1.88 -14.02
N VAL A 88 10.35 -1.62 -12.99
CA VAL A 88 10.25 -2.49 -11.81
C VAL A 88 8.86 -3.07 -11.71
N THR A 89 8.73 -4.39 -11.77
CA THR A 89 7.46 -5.07 -11.44
C THR A 89 7.41 -5.40 -9.95
N LEU A 90 6.35 -4.96 -9.28
CA LEU A 90 6.08 -5.27 -7.88
C LEU A 90 5.05 -6.40 -7.77
N THR A 91 5.38 -7.46 -7.05
CA THR A 91 4.45 -8.54 -6.72
C THR A 91 4.41 -8.83 -5.23
N ALA A 92 3.23 -9.22 -4.74
CA ALA A 92 3.05 -9.71 -3.38
C ALA A 92 3.29 -11.23 -3.35
N ILE A 93 3.97 -11.71 -2.31
CA ILE A 93 4.25 -13.15 -2.13
C ILE A 93 3.65 -13.66 -0.81
N GLY A 94 3.80 -14.95 -0.53
CA GLY A 94 3.34 -15.53 0.73
C GLY A 94 1.83 -15.43 0.94
N GLY A 95 1.40 -15.14 2.17
CA GLY A 95 -0.02 -14.96 2.51
C GLY A 95 -0.65 -13.77 1.78
N PHE A 96 0.11 -12.66 1.69
CA PHE A 96 -0.34 -11.46 1.01
C PHE A 96 -0.59 -11.70 -0.48
N GLY A 97 0.31 -12.43 -1.16
CA GLY A 97 0.13 -12.85 -2.56
C GLY A 97 -1.11 -13.72 -2.80
N ARG A 98 -1.59 -14.45 -1.78
CA ARG A 98 -2.86 -15.20 -1.83
C ARG A 98 -4.10 -14.36 -1.47
N GLY A 99 -3.94 -13.06 -1.27
CA GLY A 99 -5.01 -12.16 -0.88
C GLY A 99 -5.45 -12.31 0.58
N ASN A 100 -4.58 -12.82 1.47
CA ASN A 100 -4.90 -13.03 2.88
C ASN A 100 -3.82 -12.46 3.79
N LEU A 101 -4.18 -11.49 4.63
CA LEU A 101 -3.25 -10.86 5.57
C LEU A 101 -3.87 -10.84 6.97
N ASN A 102 -3.33 -11.63 7.90
CA ASN A 102 -3.82 -11.62 9.28
C ASN A 102 -3.37 -10.33 10.01
N PRO A 103 -4.01 -9.99 11.14
CA PRO A 103 -3.50 -8.93 12.01
C PRO A 103 -2.03 -9.20 12.37
N CYS A 104 -1.21 -8.15 12.29
CA CYS A 104 0.24 -8.19 12.56
C CYS A 104 1.10 -9.08 11.63
N SER A 105 0.54 -9.63 10.54
CA SER A 105 1.36 -10.29 9.52
C SER A 105 2.30 -9.30 8.83
N ASP A 106 3.48 -9.78 8.46
CA ASP A 106 4.42 -9.07 7.59
C ASP A 106 3.80 -8.89 6.18
N VAL A 107 4.23 -7.84 5.49
CA VAL A 107 3.89 -7.57 4.09
C VAL A 107 5.05 -8.06 3.22
N ASP A 108 4.91 -9.22 2.60
CA ASP A 108 5.97 -9.80 1.77
C ASP A 108 5.83 -9.37 0.31
N LEU A 109 6.88 -8.72 -0.22
CA LEU A 109 6.97 -8.15 -1.55
C LEU A 109 8.15 -8.75 -2.32
N LEU A 110 8.08 -8.72 -3.65
CA LEU A 110 9.16 -9.08 -4.54
C LEU A 110 9.22 -8.03 -5.66
N PHE A 111 10.39 -7.44 -5.85
CA PHE A 111 10.64 -6.44 -6.89
C PHE A 111 11.45 -7.10 -8.02
N LEU A 112 10.92 -7.05 -9.24
CA LEU A 112 11.53 -7.67 -10.41
C LEU A 112 11.95 -6.60 -11.40
N HIS A 113 13.18 -6.69 -11.88
CA HIS A 113 13.73 -5.80 -12.90
C HIS A 113 14.34 -6.64 -14.04
N PRO A 114 14.21 -6.25 -15.32
CA PRO A 114 14.69 -7.06 -16.45
C PRO A 114 16.17 -7.43 -16.41
N LYS A 115 17.01 -6.56 -15.83
CA LYS A 115 18.45 -6.82 -15.67
C LYS A 115 18.79 -7.80 -14.53
N GLY A 116 17.80 -8.21 -13.72
CA GLY A 116 17.98 -9.10 -12.58
C GLY A 116 19.04 -8.58 -11.59
N ALA A 117 19.80 -9.51 -11.00
CA ALA A 117 20.85 -9.20 -10.03
C ALA A 117 22.10 -8.51 -10.61
N LYS A 118 22.15 -8.23 -11.92
CA LYS A 118 23.33 -7.64 -12.59
C LYS A 118 23.50 -6.13 -12.34
N GLY A 119 22.66 -5.55 -11.48
CA GLY A 119 22.65 -4.15 -11.10
C GLY A 119 21.30 -3.51 -11.41
N LEU A 120 20.60 -3.07 -10.35
CA LEU A 120 19.42 -2.22 -10.47
C LEU A 120 19.88 -0.82 -10.89
N PRO A 121 19.31 -0.23 -11.95
CA PRO A 121 19.50 1.17 -12.26
C PRO A 121 19.12 2.07 -11.08
N GLN A 122 19.62 3.31 -11.09
CA GLN A 122 19.39 4.25 -10.00
C GLN A 122 17.89 4.54 -9.84
N GLU A 123 17.18 4.78 -10.94
CA GLU A 123 15.75 5.04 -10.96
C GLU A 123 14.92 3.87 -10.37
N ALA A 124 15.33 2.64 -10.65
CA ALA A 124 14.70 1.45 -10.10
C ALA A 124 14.95 1.33 -8.59
N THR A 125 16.18 1.64 -8.15
CA THR A 125 16.55 1.63 -6.73
C THR A 125 15.75 2.69 -5.95
N GLU A 126 15.70 3.92 -6.45
CA GLU A 126 14.96 5.03 -5.83
C GLU A 126 13.46 4.74 -5.73
N MET A 127 12.88 4.09 -6.74
CA MET A 127 11.49 3.66 -6.73
C MET A 127 11.23 2.61 -5.62
N VAL A 128 12.06 1.57 -5.55
CA VAL A 128 11.96 0.50 -4.55
C VAL A 128 12.07 1.09 -3.14
N GLU A 129 13.09 1.93 -2.90
CA GLU A 129 13.29 2.62 -1.63
C GLU A 129 12.12 3.52 -1.25
N THR A 130 11.58 4.28 -2.21
CA THR A 130 10.42 5.14 -1.98
C THR A 130 9.23 4.36 -1.46
N VAL A 131 8.94 3.19 -2.06
CA VAL A 131 7.86 2.31 -1.63
C VAL A 131 8.16 1.70 -0.25
N LEU A 132 9.34 1.10 -0.08
CA LEU A 132 9.72 0.42 1.17
C LEU A 132 9.75 1.36 2.36
N TYR A 133 10.44 2.50 2.25
CA TYR A 133 10.55 3.45 3.35
C TYR A 133 9.19 4.04 3.71
N MET A 134 8.30 4.27 2.74
CA MET A 134 6.94 4.73 3.05
C MET A 134 6.12 3.67 3.79
N LEU A 135 6.27 2.38 3.46
CA LEU A 135 5.62 1.29 4.20
C LEU A 135 6.16 1.17 5.64
N TYR A 136 7.48 1.27 5.83
CA TYR A 136 8.08 1.29 7.17
C TYR A 136 7.60 2.49 7.99
N ASP A 137 7.56 3.68 7.39
CA ASP A 137 7.04 4.88 8.05
C ASP A 137 5.56 4.74 8.41
N CYS A 138 4.77 4.00 7.62
CA CYS A 138 3.40 3.65 7.95
C CYS A 138 3.29 2.61 9.09
N GLY A 139 4.40 2.01 9.51
CA GLY A 139 4.48 1.05 10.62
C GLY A 139 4.38 -0.42 10.20
N PHE A 140 4.54 -0.74 8.90
CA PHE A 140 4.54 -2.12 8.44
C PHE A 140 5.91 -2.78 8.62
N LYS A 141 5.89 -4.07 8.94
CA LYS A 141 7.05 -4.95 8.77
C LYS A 141 6.97 -5.54 7.36
N VAL A 142 8.02 -5.35 6.57
CA VAL A 142 8.05 -5.69 5.14
C VAL A 142 9.15 -6.70 4.87
N GLY A 143 8.79 -7.89 4.41
CA GLY A 143 9.72 -8.83 3.77
C GLY A 143 9.89 -8.45 2.30
N HIS A 144 11.11 -8.39 1.78
CA HIS A 144 11.33 -8.06 0.37
C HIS A 144 12.55 -8.77 -0.23
N ALA A 145 12.56 -8.91 -1.55
CA ALA A 145 13.64 -9.45 -2.37
C ALA A 145 13.65 -8.77 -3.75
#